data_AF-A0A9J6QZU4-F1
#
_entry.id   AF-A0A9J6QZU4-F1
#
_cell.length_a   1.000
_cell.length_b   1.000
_cell.length_c   1.000
_cell.angle_alpha   90.00
_cell.angle_beta   90.00
_cell.angle_gamma   90.00
#
_symmetry.space_group_name_H-M   'P 1'
#
loop_
_entity.id
_entity.type
_entity.pdbx_description
1 polymer ?
#
loop_
_entity_poly.entity_id
_entity_poly.type
_entity_poly.pdbx_seq_one_letter_code
_entity_poly.pdbx_strand_id
1 'polypeptide(L)' 'MVDKKIKEEFMQIKTGEEWNAFREKHMPFDFEFDNDMDQHFNELIRSNATKEQLENPHIHYEAF' A
#
# COMPACT_ATOMS: atom_id res chain seq x y z
N MET A 1 1.30 16.01 6.13
CA MET A 1 1.55 15.26 7.37
C MET A 1 0.34 14.36 7.58
N VAL A 2 0.56 13.05 7.58
CA VAL A 2 -0.49 12.03 7.70
C VAL A 2 -1.15 12.12 9.07
N ASP A 3 -2.48 12.03 9.14
CA ASP A 3 -3.18 11.89 10.42
C ASP A 3 -2.78 10.57 11.08
N LYS A 4 -2.42 10.61 12.37
CA LYS A 4 -1.94 9.44 13.11
C LYS A 4 -2.92 8.24 13.04
N LYS A 5 -4.23 8.49 13.05
CA LYS A 5 -5.23 7.43 12.95
C LYS A 5 -5.24 6.79 11.57
N ILE A 6 -5.06 7.59 10.51
CA ILE A 6 -4.97 7.09 9.13
C ILE A 6 -3.74 6.19 8.98
N LYS A 7 -2.60 6.57 9.58
CA LYS A 7 -1.41 5.72 9.62
C LYS A 7 -1.68 4.42 10.37
N GLU A 8 -2.26 4.49 11.56
CA GLU A 8 -2.57 3.28 12.36
C GLU A 8 -3.55 2.33 11.63
N GLU A 9 -4.56 2.86 10.95
CA GLU A 9 -5.48 2.07 10.11
C GLU A 9 -4.75 1.44 8.92
N PHE A 10 -3.88 2.19 8.24
CA PHE A 10 -3.09 1.69 7.11
C PHE A 10 -2.13 0.55 7.50
N MET A 11 -1.44 0.67 8.63
CA MET A 11 -0.49 -0.36 9.11
C MET A 11 -1.18 -1.68 9.50
N GLN A 12 -2.51 -1.72 9.59
CA GLN A 12 -3.28 -2.94 9.87
C GLN A 12 -3.70 -3.69 8.60
N ILE A 13 -3.58 -3.07 7.42
CA ILE A 13 -3.96 -3.66 6.13
C ILE A 13 -3.02 -4.81 5.79
N LYS A 14 -3.59 -5.96 5.42
CA LYS A 14 -2.83 -7.18 5.06
C LYS A 14 -3.15 -7.70 3.67
N THR A 15 -4.23 -7.21 3.06
CA THR A 15 -4.74 -7.69 1.78
C THR A 15 -5.00 -6.53 0.81
N GLY A 16 -5.01 -6.83 -0.49
CA GLY A 16 -5.40 -5.85 -1.51
C GLY A 16 -6.84 -5.37 -1.38
N GLU A 17 -7.76 -6.23 -0.89
CA GLU A 17 -9.17 -5.85 -0.66
C GLU A 17 -9.30 -4.81 0.47
N GLU A 18 -8.58 -4.99 1.58
CA GLU A 18 -8.52 -4.02 2.68
C GLU A 18 -7.88 -2.69 2.22
N TRP A 19 -6.86 -2.77 1.36
CA TRP A 19 -6.26 -1.58 0.73
C TRP A 19 -7.27 -0.82 -0.12
N ASN A 20 -8.03 -1.51 -0.97
CA ASN A 20 -9.03 -0.87 -1.83
C ASN A 20 -10.12 -0.19 -1.00
N ALA A 21 -10.64 -0.87 0.03
CA ALA A 21 -11.62 -0.29 0.95
C ALA A 21 -11.06 0.92 1.72
N PHE A 22 -9.80 0.85 2.16
CA PHE A 22 -9.12 1.96 2.82
C PHE A 22 -8.94 3.16 1.87
N ARG A 23 -8.51 2.91 0.63
CA ARG A 23 -8.34 3.93 -0.41
C ARG A 23 -9.66 4.62 -0.75
N GLU A 24 -10.74 3.87 -0.93
CA GLU A 24 -12.08 4.43 -1.18
C GLU A 24 -12.57 5.31 -0.01
N LYS A 25 -12.27 4.90 1.23
CA LYS A 25 -12.69 5.61 2.44
C LYS A 25 -11.87 6.87 2.72
N HIS A 26 -10.58 6.86 2.42
CA HIS A 26 -9.63 7.87 2.91
C HIS A 26 -8.89 8.66 1.81
N MET A 27 -8.86 8.20 0.56
CA MET A 27 -8.00 8.78 -0.48
C MET A 27 -8.72 9.16 -1.78
N PRO A 28 -9.36 10.35 -1.83
CA PRO A 28 -9.58 11.07 -3.07
C PRO A 28 -8.46 12.10 -3.41
N PHE A 29 -7.39 12.24 -2.62
CA PHE A 29 -6.33 13.25 -2.81
C PHE A 29 -4.90 12.70 -2.64
N ASP A 30 -3.93 13.39 -3.27
CA ASP A 30 -2.47 13.13 -3.18
C ASP A 30 -2.01 13.08 -1.72
N PHE A 31 -1.80 11.87 -1.22
CA PHE A 31 -1.31 11.57 0.10
C PHE A 31 0.13 11.06 -0.03
N GLU A 32 1.08 11.76 0.59
CA GLU A 32 2.45 11.27 0.70
C GLU A 32 2.57 10.29 1.86
N PHE A 33 2.99 9.07 1.56
CA PHE A 33 3.38 8.09 2.57
C PHE A 33 4.64 8.57 3.30
N ASP A 34 4.68 8.30 4.60
CA ASP A 34 5.94 8.35 5.33
C ASP A 34 6.70 7.03 5.17
N ASN A 35 7.98 7.00 5.57
CA ASN A 35 8.87 5.85 5.36
C ASN A 35 8.30 4.52 5.90
N ASP A 36 7.56 4.55 7.02
CA ASP A 36 7.00 3.32 7.60
C ASP A 36 5.83 2.82 6.76
N MET A 37 4.99 3.74 6.28
CA MET A 37 3.86 3.41 5.41
C MET A 37 4.36 2.90 4.05
N ASP A 38 5.41 3.52 3.50
CA ASP A 38 6.03 3.06 2.26
C ASP A 38 6.62 1.66 2.41
N GLN A 39 7.28 1.37 3.53
CA GLN A 39 7.79 0.03 3.79
C GLN A 39 6.66 -1.00 3.88
N HIS A 40 5.61 -0.70 4.66
CA HIS A 40 4.45 -1.58 4.81
C HIS A 40 3.72 -1.81 3.48
N PHE A 41 3.58 -0.76 2.65
CA PHE A 41 2.98 -0.87 1.33
C PHE A 41 3.79 -1.79 0.41
N ASN A 42 5.11 -1.65 0.41
CA ASN A 42 6.00 -2.51 -0.37
C ASN A 42 5.93 -3.97 0.09
N GLU A 43 5.81 -4.23 1.39
CA GLU A 43 5.61 -5.57 1.94
C GLU A 43 4.25 -6.16 1.52
N LEU A 44 3.18 -5.35 1.57
CA LEU A 44 1.83 -5.71 1.12
C LEU A 44 1.79 -6.06 -0.37
N ILE A 45 2.50 -5.30 -1.19
CA ILE A 45 2.64 -5.57 -2.62
C ILE A 45 3.40 -6.88 -2.82
N ARG A 46 4.55 -7.07 -2.15
CA ARG A 46 5.38 -8.27 -2.31
C ARG A 46 4.67 -9.55 -1.88
N SER A 47 3.81 -9.49 -0.87
CA SER A 47 3.04 -10.66 -0.41
C SER A 47 1.95 -11.08 -1.40
N ASN A 48 1.48 -10.16 -2.25
CA ASN A 48 0.46 -10.41 -3.27
C ASN A 48 1.01 -10.46 -4.70
N ALA A 49 2.29 -10.12 -4.91
CA ALA A 49 2.94 -10.17 -6.20
C ALA A 49 3.22 -11.61 -6.64
N THR A 50 3.03 -11.89 -7.93
CA THR A 50 3.40 -13.18 -8.51
C THR A 50 4.93 -13.34 -8.55
N LYS A 51 5.40 -14.59 -8.66
CA LYS A 51 6.83 -14.88 -8.75
C LYS A 51 7.52 -14.11 -9.89
N GLU A 52 6.88 -14.02 -11.06
CA GLU A 52 7.39 -13.24 -12.20
C GLU A 52 7.47 -11.73 -11.90
N GLN A 53 6.56 -11.20 -11.07
CA GLN A 53 6.58 -9.79 -10.66
C GLN A 53 7.68 -9.49 -9.65
N LEU A 54 7.97 -10.43 -8.74
CA LEU A 54 9.07 -10.32 -7.78
C LEU A 54 10.45 -10.44 -8.44
N GLU A 55 10.55 -11.23 -9.52
CA GLU A 55 11.80 -11.48 -10.24
C GLU A 55 12.12 -10.41 -11.30
N ASN A 56 11.19 -9.50 -11.60
CA ASN A 56 11.37 -8.49 -12.63
C ASN A 56 11.55 -7.08 -12.02
N PRO A 57 12.78 -6.54 -11.99
CA PRO A 57 13.10 -5.27 -11.32
C PRO A 57 12.50 -4.03 -12.00
N HIS A 58 11.83 -4.19 -13.15
CA HIS A 58 11.23 -3.10 -13.93
C HIS A 58 9.70 -3.00 -13.80
N ILE A 59 9.05 -3.90 -13.07
CA ILE A 59 7.60 -3.83 -12.90
C ILE A 59 7.30 -2.76 -11.86
N HIS A 60 6.84 -1.59 -12.35
CA HIS A 60 6.14 -0.63 -11.53
C HIS A 60 4.81 -1.27 -11.12
N TYR A 61 4.60 -1.38 -9.81
CA TYR A 61 3.36 -1.90 -9.24
C TYR A 61 2.25 -0.89 -9.53
N GLU A 62 1.50 -1.09 -10.61
CA GLU A 62 0.24 -0.39 -10.83
C GLU A 62 -0.72 -0.86 -9.73
N ALA A 63 -1.13 0.07 -8.87
CA ALA A 63 -2.05 -0.21 -7.77
C ALA A 63 -3.38 -0.78 -8.34
N PHE A 64 -3.79 -1.93 -7.80
CA PHE A 64 -5.08 -2.58 -8.08
C PHE A 64 -6.28 -1.65 -7.87
#